data_AF-E0U6Y2-F1
#
_entry.id   AF-E0U6Y2-F1
#
_cell.length_a   1.000
_cell.length_b   1.000
_cell.length_c   1.000
_cell.angle_alpha   90.00
_cell.angle_beta   90.00
_cell.angle_gamma   90.00
#
_symmetry.space_group_name_H-M   'P 1'
#
loop_
_entity.id
_entity.type
_entity.pdbx_description
1 polymer ?
#
loop_
_entity_poly.entity_id
_entity_poly.type
_entity_poly.pdbx_seq_one_letter_code
_entity_poly.pdbx_strand_id
1 'polypeptide(L)'
;MTKPFVVWKLTEDSKEYFFLAPENHYNGELTAAKTGVALASDEEKVKYPIIPVANLLKSPVANRVNLSIRIGAGATAKRRSLKFVVAASKVDDTEAIKSGAYTTASNESATILGANEPLRRRYVS
;
A
#
# COMPACT_ATOMS: atom_id res chain seq x y z
N MET A 1 -9.10 -15.89 -12.96
CA MET A 1 -9.50 -14.47 -13.10
C MET A 1 -8.31 -13.60 -12.73
N THR A 2 -7.70 -12.94 -13.70
CA THR A 2 -6.73 -11.86 -13.50
C THR A 2 -7.47 -10.71 -12.81
N LYS A 3 -7.02 -10.33 -11.61
CA LYS A 3 -7.69 -9.30 -10.81
C LYS A 3 -7.50 -7.92 -11.45
N PRO A 4 -8.49 -7.01 -11.35
CA PRO A 4 -8.34 -5.68 -11.92
C PRO A 4 -7.23 -4.93 -11.18
N PHE A 5 -6.19 -4.57 -11.93
CA PHE A 5 -5.24 -3.55 -11.50
C PHE A 5 -5.86 -2.20 -11.82
N VAL A 6 -5.80 -1.28 -10.86
CA VAL A 6 -6.25 0.10 -11.02
C VAL A 6 -5.08 1.04 -10.80
N VAL A 7 -5.25 2.29 -11.23
CA VAL A 7 -4.24 3.33 -11.06
C VAL A 7 -4.41 3.96 -9.68
N TRP A 8 -3.31 3.95 -8.93
CA TRP A 8 -3.17 4.61 -7.63
C TRP A 8 -2.27 5.82 -7.76
N LYS A 9 -2.51 6.80 -6.90
CA LYS A 9 -1.74 8.03 -6.75
C LYS A 9 -1.00 8.00 -5.42
N LEU A 10 0.32 8.10 -5.46
CA LEU A 10 1.18 8.35 -4.31
C LEU A 10 1.55 9.84 -4.29
N THR A 11 1.37 10.49 -3.14
CA THR A 11 1.73 11.89 -2.93
C THR A 11 2.88 11.99 -1.95
N GLU A 12 3.99 12.62 -2.37
CA GLU A 12 5.17 12.87 -1.54
C GLU A 12 5.74 14.25 -1.89
N ASP A 13 6.07 15.08 -0.89
CA ASP A 13 6.61 16.44 -1.08
C ASP A 13 5.84 17.29 -2.11
N SER A 14 4.50 17.25 -2.03
CA SER A 14 3.58 17.93 -2.97
C SER A 14 3.68 17.47 -4.44
N LYS A 15 4.39 16.38 -4.72
CA LYS A 15 4.45 15.73 -6.04
C LYS A 15 3.55 14.51 -6.07
N GLU A 16 2.99 14.25 -7.25
CA GLU A 16 2.07 13.13 -7.48
C GLU A 16 2.71 12.09 -8.41
N TYR A 17 2.61 10.83 -8.02
CA TYR A 17 3.18 9.69 -8.73
C TYR A 17 2.10 8.63 -8.94
N PHE A 18 1.91 8.20 -10.18
CA PHE A 18 0.83 7.29 -10.55
C PHE A 18 1.38 5.90 -10.85
N PHE A 19 0.74 4.84 -10.35
CA PHE A 19 1.19 3.47 -10.53
C PHE A 19 0.05 2.46 -10.49
N LEU A 20 0.26 1.26 -11.04
CA LEU A 20 -0.72 0.18 -11.01
C LEU A 20 -0.57 -0.69 -9.76
N ALA A 21 -1.69 -0.96 -9.09
CA ALA A 21 -1.80 -1.98 -8.04
C ALA A 21 -3.23 -2.53 -7.98
N PRO A 22 -3.47 -3.68 -7.32
CA PRO A 22 -4.83 -4.21 -7.16
C PRO A 22 -5.79 -3.19 -6.51
N GLU A 23 -7.07 -3.22 -6.89
CA GLU A 23 -8.09 -2.25 -6.43
C GLU A 23 -8.31 -2.19 -4.91
N ASN A 24 -8.04 -3.27 -4.18
CA ASN A 24 -8.20 -3.29 -2.72
C ASN A 24 -6.87 -3.21 -1.96
N HIS A 25 -5.79 -2.79 -2.61
CA HIS A 25 -4.46 -2.87 -2.01
C HIS A 25 -4.30 -1.91 -0.80
N TYR A 26 -5.03 -0.79 -0.78
CA TYR A 26 -4.95 0.27 0.25
C TYR A 26 -6.29 0.51 1.01
N ASN A 27 -7.06 -0.55 1.27
CA ASN A 27 -8.37 -0.44 1.93
C ASN A 27 -8.28 -0.46 3.47
N GLY A 28 -9.41 -0.14 4.12
CA GLY A 28 -9.57 -0.21 5.57
C GLY A 28 -8.71 0.83 6.29
N GLU A 29 -7.89 0.40 7.24
CA GLU A 29 -6.99 1.31 7.98
C GLU A 29 -5.86 1.91 7.13
N LEU A 30 -5.58 1.38 5.94
CA LEU A 30 -4.52 1.87 5.04
C LEU A 30 -4.93 3.12 4.25
N THR A 31 -5.51 4.11 4.93
CA THR A 31 -6.01 5.34 4.32
C THR A 31 -4.88 6.19 3.71
N ALA A 32 -5.25 7.09 2.79
CA ALA A 32 -4.31 8.06 2.21
C ALA A 32 -3.60 8.92 3.28
N ALA A 33 -4.26 9.23 4.39
CA ALA A 33 -3.65 9.97 5.49
C ALA A 33 -2.47 9.21 6.14
N LYS A 34 -2.55 7.88 6.20
CA LYS A 34 -1.50 7.02 6.76
C LYS A 34 -0.48 6.58 5.73
N THR A 35 -0.87 6.33 4.48
CA THR A 35 0.02 5.73 3.47
C THR A 35 0.57 6.73 2.47
N GLY A 36 -0.05 7.90 2.33
CA GLY A 36 0.20 8.83 1.23
C GLY A 36 -0.31 8.32 -0.12
N VAL A 37 -1.13 7.26 -0.15
CA VAL A 37 -1.64 6.64 -1.37
C VAL A 37 -3.17 6.70 -1.43
N ALA A 38 -3.70 7.16 -2.56
CA ALA A 38 -5.13 7.25 -2.84
C ALA A 38 -5.46 6.67 -4.22
N LEU A 39 -6.70 6.29 -4.46
CA LEU A 39 -7.15 5.89 -5.79
C LEU A 39 -7.11 7.11 -6.73
N ALA A 40 -6.55 6.96 -7.94
CA ALA A 40 -6.51 8.05 -8.90
C ALA A 40 -7.91 8.34 -9.48
N SER A 41 -8.23 9.62 -9.71
CA SER A 41 -9.45 10.03 -10.41
C SER A 41 -9.40 9.64 -11.89
N ASP A 42 -10.54 9.59 -12.57
CA ASP A 42 -10.58 9.27 -14.00
C ASP A 42 -9.83 10.28 -14.87
N GLU A 43 -9.81 11.55 -14.45
CA GLU A 43 -9.07 12.62 -15.12
C GLU A 43 -7.56 12.44 -14.96
N GLU A 44 -7.11 12.07 -13.76
CA GLU A 44 -5.70 11.83 -13.47
C GLU A 44 -5.13 10.64 -14.24
N LYS A 45 -5.94 9.57 -14.40
CA LYS A 45 -5.57 8.35 -15.13
C LYS A 45 -5.13 8.60 -16.58
N VAL A 46 -5.71 9.62 -17.22
CA VAL A 46 -5.43 9.96 -18.63
C VAL A 46 -4.30 11.00 -18.73
N LYS A 47 -4.15 11.85 -17.72
CA LYS A 47 -3.24 13.00 -17.77
C LYS A 47 -1.79 12.64 -17.43
N TYR A 48 -1.57 11.69 -16.53
CA TYR A 48 -0.24 11.43 -15.97
C TYR A 48 0.31 10.05 -16.36
N PRO A 49 1.65 9.94 -16.53
CA PRO A 49 2.27 8.67 -16.87
C PRO A 49 2.21 7.67 -15.70
N ILE A 50 1.96 6.41 -16.04
CA ILE A 50 1.99 5.30 -15.07
C ILE A 50 3.44 4.85 -14.87
N ILE A 51 3.95 5.02 -13.66
CA ILE A 51 5.30 4.66 -13.25
C ILE A 51 5.30 3.20 -12.74
N PRO A 52 6.23 2.35 -13.21
CA PRO A 52 6.41 1.03 -12.63
C PRO A 52 6.76 1.11 -11.14
N VAL A 53 6.09 0.32 -10.30
CA VAL A 53 6.34 0.26 -8.84
C VAL A 53 7.83 0.02 -8.53
N ALA A 54 8.52 -0.79 -9.33
CA ALA A 54 9.95 -1.04 -9.16
C ALA A 54 10.81 0.23 -9.29
N ASN A 55 10.39 1.20 -10.11
CA ASN A 55 11.07 2.48 -10.26
C ASN A 55 10.75 3.44 -9.11
N LEU A 56 9.50 3.44 -8.62
CA LEU A 56 9.14 4.20 -7.41
C LEU A 56 9.99 3.77 -6.21
N LEU A 57 10.14 2.46 -6.00
CA LEU A 57 10.93 1.90 -4.90
C LEU A 57 12.45 2.04 -5.07
N LYS A 58 12.92 2.53 -6.23
CA LYS A 58 14.33 2.91 -6.43
C LYS A 58 14.58 4.38 -6.10
N SER A 59 13.53 5.19 -5.96
CA SER A 59 13.64 6.61 -5.65
C SER A 59 13.44 6.83 -4.13
N PRO A 60 13.79 8.01 -3.60
CA PRO A 60 13.56 8.34 -2.20
C PRO A 60 12.10 8.64 -1.86
N VAL A 61 11.17 8.62 -2.83
CA VAL A 61 9.79 9.10 -2.62
C VAL A 61 8.84 8.02 -2.07
N ALA A 62 9.25 6.75 -2.16
CA ALA A 62 8.39 5.64 -1.81
C ALA A 62 9.17 4.51 -1.12
N ASN A 63 8.52 3.87 -0.15
CA ASN A 63 9.03 2.72 0.57
C ASN A 63 8.08 1.53 0.43
N ARG A 64 8.59 0.33 0.74
CA ARG A 64 7.79 -0.90 0.80
C ARG A 64 7.63 -1.34 2.23
N VAL A 65 6.38 -1.50 2.66
CA VAL A 65 6.00 -1.99 3.99
C VAL A 65 5.29 -3.34 3.86
N ASN A 66 5.48 -4.20 4.85
CA ASN A 66 4.86 -5.52 4.90
C ASN A 66 3.76 -5.54 5.97
N LEU A 67 2.51 -5.70 5.56
CA LEU A 67 1.39 -5.87 6.46
C LEU A 67 1.25 -7.34 6.86
N SER A 68 1.04 -7.61 8.14
CA SER A 68 0.59 -8.90 8.63
C SER A 68 -0.93 -8.88 8.77
N ILE A 69 -1.64 -9.76 8.06
CA ILE A 69 -3.10 -9.84 8.09
C ILE A 69 -3.58 -11.25 8.48
N ARG A 70 -4.76 -11.30 9.06
CA ARG A 70 -5.50 -12.53 9.36
C ARG A 70 -6.82 -12.55 8.60
N ILE A 71 -7.04 -13.59 7.80
CA ILE A 71 -8.28 -13.82 7.03
C ILE A 71 -9.11 -14.86 7.79
N GLY A 72 -10.37 -14.53 8.11
CA GLY A 72 -11.27 -15.40 8.89
C GLY A 72 -11.06 -15.35 10.41
N ALA A 73 -11.81 -16.18 11.14
CA ALA A 73 -11.84 -16.21 12.61
C ALA A 73 -11.61 -17.63 13.16
N GLY A 74 -11.15 -17.74 14.42
CA GLY A 74 -10.95 -19.02 15.10
C GLY A 74 -9.85 -19.90 14.50
N ALA A 75 -9.99 -21.22 14.63
CA ALA A 75 -8.98 -22.20 14.21
C ALA A 75 -8.73 -22.26 12.69
N THR A 76 -9.64 -21.70 11.88
CA THR A 76 -9.54 -21.67 10.42
C THR A 76 -8.89 -20.38 9.90
N ALA A 77 -8.50 -19.48 10.79
CA ALA A 77 -7.93 -18.20 10.42
C ALA A 77 -6.57 -18.37 9.73
N LYS A 78 -6.43 -17.78 8.54
CA LYS A 78 -5.19 -17.85 7.75
C LYS A 78 -4.40 -16.57 7.92
N ARG A 79 -3.13 -16.68 8.34
CA ARG A 79 -2.19 -15.55 8.37
C ARG A 79 -1.57 -15.36 6.99
N ARG A 80 -1.47 -14.11 6.54
CA ARG A 80 -0.77 -13.73 5.32
C ARG A 80 0.04 -12.47 5.53
N SER A 81 1.09 -12.32 4.74
CA SER A 81 1.81 -11.06 4.62
C SER A 81 1.52 -10.40 3.27
N LEU A 82 1.23 -9.10 3.29
CA LEU A 82 0.98 -8.29 2.12
C LEU A 82 2.05 -7.21 1.99
N LYS A 83 2.64 -7.07 0.81
CA LYS A 83 3.61 -6.01 0.53
C LYS A 83 2.92 -4.86 -0.19
N PHE A 84 3.06 -3.63 0.30
CA PHE A 84 2.46 -2.45 -0.31
C PHE A 84 3.44 -1.28 -0.35
N VAL A 85 3.17 -0.29 -1.19
CA VAL A 85 4.02 0.89 -1.40
C VAL A 85 3.44 2.03 -0.57
N VAL A 86 4.27 2.77 0.15
CA VAL A 86 3.85 3.96 0.90
C VAL A 86 4.73 5.14 0.52
N ALA A 87 4.22 6.35 0.71
CA ALA A 87 5.03 7.55 0.62
C ALA A 87 6.14 7.51 1.68
N ALA A 88 7.34 8.00 1.35
CA ALA A 88 8.49 7.86 2.24
C ALA A 88 8.30 8.62 3.57
N SER A 89 7.69 9.80 3.54
CA SER A 89 7.28 10.57 4.71
C SER A 89 6.23 9.89 5.60
N LYS A 90 5.59 8.83 5.11
CA LYS A 90 4.45 8.14 5.74
C LYS A 90 4.79 6.76 6.31
N VAL A 91 6.07 6.38 6.27
CA VAL A 91 6.53 5.09 6.80
C VAL A 91 6.18 4.93 8.27
N ASP A 92 6.54 5.89 9.13
CA ASP A 92 6.31 5.80 10.58
C ASP A 92 4.81 5.74 10.92
N ASP A 93 3.96 6.49 10.21
CA ASP A 93 2.50 6.46 10.33
C ASP A 93 1.94 5.06 10.04
N THR A 94 2.52 4.35 9.05
CA THR A 94 2.11 2.98 8.72
C THR A 94 2.63 1.95 9.71
N GLU A 95 3.86 2.10 10.22
CA GLU A 95 4.43 1.24 11.26
C GLU A 95 3.63 1.31 12.57
N ALA A 96 2.98 2.45 12.83
CA ALA A 96 2.09 2.62 13.99
C ALA A 96 0.77 1.83 13.91
N ILE A 97 0.42 1.22 12.76
CA ILE A 97 -0.82 0.44 12.60
C ILE A 97 -0.69 -0.93 13.28
N LYS A 98 -1.21 -1.03 14.50
CA LYS A 98 -1.13 -2.24 15.34
C LYS A 98 -2.30 -3.22 15.16
N SER A 99 -3.47 -2.73 14.74
CA SER A 99 -4.66 -3.56 14.51
C SER A 99 -5.69 -2.78 13.68
N GLY A 100 -6.55 -3.47 12.92
CA GLY A 100 -7.67 -2.82 12.24
C GLY A 100 -8.32 -3.65 11.14
N ALA A 101 -9.34 -3.08 10.50
CA ALA A 101 -10.03 -3.72 9.40
C ALA A 101 -9.21 -3.64 8.10
N TYR A 102 -9.27 -4.71 7.31
CA TYR A 102 -8.69 -4.77 5.97
C TYR A 102 -9.55 -5.64 5.07
N THR A 103 -9.60 -5.30 3.78
CA THR A 103 -10.29 -6.12 2.76
C THR A 103 -9.26 -6.54 1.74
N THR A 104 -9.08 -7.85 1.54
CA THR A 104 -8.08 -8.35 0.60
C THR A 104 -8.47 -8.05 -0.86
N ALA A 105 -7.50 -8.18 -1.76
CA ALA A 105 -7.76 -8.18 -3.20
C ALA A 105 -8.67 -9.33 -3.68
N SER A 106 -9.08 -10.26 -2.82
CA SER A 106 -10.10 -11.28 -3.11
C SER A 106 -11.47 -10.94 -2.52
N ASN A 107 -11.67 -9.70 -2.04
CA ASN A 107 -12.84 -9.27 -1.27
C ASN A 107 -13.08 -10.08 0.03
N GLU A 108 -12.04 -10.71 0.58
CA GLU A 108 -12.13 -11.39 1.86
C GLU A 108 -11.91 -10.38 3.00
N SER A 109 -12.76 -10.43 4.02
CA SER A 109 -12.55 -9.66 5.24
C SER A 109 -11.32 -10.18 5.99
N ALA A 110 -10.48 -9.25 6.41
CA ALA A 110 -9.26 -9.53 7.13
C ALA A 110 -9.06 -8.52 8.28
N THR A 111 -8.28 -8.94 9.27
CA THR A 111 -7.81 -8.07 10.36
C THR A 111 -6.31 -7.84 10.20
N ILE A 112 -5.90 -6.58 10.25
CA ILE A 112 -4.49 -6.20 10.39
C ILE A 112 -4.01 -6.62 11.77
N LEU A 113 -2.85 -7.25 11.84
CA LEU A 113 -2.18 -7.64 13.09
C LEU A 113 -0.96 -6.75 13.40
N GLY A 114 -0.53 -5.96 12.42
CA GLY A 114 0.66 -5.10 12.51
C GLY A 114 1.23 -4.81 11.12
N ALA A 115 1.89 -3.67 10.98
CA ALA A 115 2.82 -3.39 9.89
C ALA A 115 4.24 -3.71 10.37
N ASN A 116 4.95 -4.56 9.65
CA ASN A 116 6.34 -4.89 9.92
C ASN A 116 7.26 -3.88 9.22
N GLU A 117 8.45 -3.70 9.79
CA GLU A 117 9.45 -2.75 9.33
C GLU A 117 9.60 -2.75 7.79
N PRO A 118 9.75 -1.56 7.20
CA PRO A 118 10.07 -1.41 5.80
C PRO A 118 11.38 -2.14 5.52
N LEU A 119 11.51 -2.66 4.31
CA LEU A 119 12.80 -3.08 3.80
C LEU A 119 13.65 -1.82 3.59
N ARG A 120 14.16 -1.21 4.67
CA ARG A 120 15.01 -0.01 4.62
C ARG A 120 16.22 -0.36 3.77
N ARG A 121 16.29 0.17 2.54
CA ARG A 121 17.58 0.30 1.88
C ARG A 121 18.34 1.35 2.68
N ARG A 122 19.39 0.92 3.38
CA ARG A 122 20.45 1.85 3.77
C ARG A 122 20.97 2.43 2.47
N TYR A 123 20.61 3.67 2.17
CA TYR A 123 21.36 4.45 1.19
C TYR A 123 22.76 4.60 1.80
N VAL A 124 23.71 3.83 1.28
CA VAL A 124 25.12 4.10 1.51
C VAL A 124 25.41 5.30 0.61
N SER A 125 25.55 6.47 1.23
CA SER A 125 26.06 7.69 0.58
C SER A 125 27.46 7.45 0.02
#